data_AF-A0A2N1PF64-F1
#
_entry.id   AF-A0A2N1PF64-F1
#
_cell.length_a   1.000
_cell.length_b   1.000
_cell.length_c   1.000
_cell.angle_alpha   90.00
_cell.angle_beta   90.00
_cell.angle_gamma   90.00
#
_symmetry.space_group_name_H-M   'P 1'
#
loop_
_entity.id
_entity.type
_entity.pdbx_description
1 polymer ?
#
loop_
_entity_poly.entity_id
_entity_poly.type
_entity_poly.pdbx_seq_one_letter_code
_entity_poly.pdbx_strand_id
1 'polypeptide(L)'
;MIFMATLASMSTSMEDFQSFQSPFMFVMIIGFYAAIFSVYMGDSIILKIIGYIPLFAPTVAPTLYMSGVMSLADVIISFLILLASTVGIYYLLQPVYKASILSYDQSSFFKRITKMFKRSKKN
;
A
#
# COMPACT_ATOMS: atom_id res chain seq x y z
N MET A 1 0.09 -0.23 -4.86
CA MET A 1 -0.41 0.48 -6.06
C MET A 1 -1.94 0.54 -6.14
N ILE A 2 -2.70 -0.55 -5.90
CA ILE A 2 -4.18 -0.55 -5.96
C ILE A 2 -4.83 0.52 -5.06
N PHE A 3 -4.26 0.75 -3.88
CA PHE A 3 -4.71 1.80 -2.97
C PHE A 3 -4.63 3.20 -3.60
N MET A 4 -3.50 3.56 -4.22
CA MET A 4 -3.34 4.85 -4.90
C MET A 4 -4.26 4.98 -6.11
N ALA A 5 -4.50 3.90 -6.86
CA ALA A 5 -5.45 3.90 -7.97
C ALA A 5 -6.88 4.19 -7.49
N THR A 6 -7.23 3.68 -6.31
CA THR A 6 -8.52 3.97 -5.67
C THR A 6 -8.59 5.45 -5.24
N LEU A 7 -7.55 5.98 -4.60
CA LEU A 7 -7.48 7.40 -4.24
C LEU A 7 -7.55 8.33 -5.47
N ALA A 8 -6.86 7.99 -6.56
CA ALA A 8 -6.92 8.74 -7.81
C ALA A 8 -8.33 8.75 -8.41
N SER A 9 -9.05 7.62 -8.33
CA SER A 9 -10.45 7.55 -8.79
C SER A 9 -11.42 8.36 -7.93
N MET A 10 -11.02 8.73 -6.72
CA MET A 10 -11.83 9.49 -5.75
C MET A 10 -11.51 10.97 -5.74
N SER A 11 -10.29 11.36 -6.11
CA SER A 11 -9.87 12.76 -6.19
C SER A 11 -10.53 13.46 -7.38
N THR A 12 -11.17 14.59 -7.12
CA THR A 12 -11.80 15.44 -8.13
C THR A 12 -10.86 16.49 -8.71
N SER A 13 -9.76 16.80 -8.01
CA SER A 13 -8.74 17.76 -8.43
C SER A 13 -7.33 17.18 -8.26
N MET A 14 -6.36 17.68 -9.04
CA MET A 14 -4.95 17.28 -8.93
C MET A 14 -4.31 17.75 -7.61
N GLU A 15 -4.74 18.90 -7.08
CA GLU A 15 -4.26 19.41 -5.79
C GLU A 15 -4.64 18.47 -4.64
N ASP A 16 -5.88 17.98 -4.63
CA ASP A 16 -6.35 17.01 -3.64
C ASP A 16 -5.51 15.73 -3.72
N PHE A 17 -5.30 15.19 -4.93
CA PHE A 17 -4.49 13.97 -5.11
C PHE A 17 -3.06 14.13 -4.59
N GLN A 18 -2.40 15.26 -4.89
CA GLN A 18 -1.03 15.52 -4.45
C GLN A 18 -0.90 15.60 -2.93
N SER A 19 -1.91 16.13 -2.24
CA SER A 19 -1.94 16.16 -0.78
C SER A 19 -1.96 14.76 -0.15
N PHE A 20 -2.57 13.77 -0.82
CA PHE A 20 -2.57 12.36 -0.40
C PHE A 20 -1.35 11.57 -0.91
N GLN A 21 -0.79 11.96 -2.05
CA GLN A 21 0.39 11.30 -2.62
C GLN A 21 1.64 11.57 -1.77
N SER A 22 1.79 12.80 -1.27
CA SER A 22 2.93 13.23 -0.46
C SER A 22 3.19 12.32 0.76
N PRO A 23 2.22 12.03 1.64
CA PRO A 23 2.44 11.11 2.76
C PRO A 23 2.77 9.68 2.31
N PHE A 24 2.18 9.21 1.21
CA PHE A 24 2.53 7.90 0.65
C PHE A 24 4.00 7.84 0.22
N MET A 25 4.52 8.92 -0.38
CA MET A 25 5.91 9.01 -0.79
C MET A 25 6.88 8.89 0.40
N PHE A 26 6.59 9.54 1.53
CA PHE A 26 7.42 9.42 2.74
C PHE A 26 7.50 7.99 3.26
N VAL A 27 6.40 7.24 3.22
CA VAL A 27 6.40 5.82 3.58
C VAL A 27 7.30 5.02 2.64
N MET A 28 7.21 5.26 1.34
CA MET A 28 8.05 4.58 0.34
C MET A 28 9.54 4.88 0.51
N ILE A 29 9.89 6.12 0.90
CA ILE A 29 11.26 6.53 1.18
C ILE A 29 11.87 5.70 2.32
N ILE A 30 11.09 5.37 3.36
CA ILE A 30 11.56 4.51 4.46
C ILE A 30 11.97 3.13 3.93
N GLY A 31 11.14 2.50 3.10
CA GLY A 31 11.45 1.22 2.47
C GLY A 31 12.67 1.29 1.54
N PHE A 32 12.80 2.38 0.80
CA PHE A 32 13.96 2.61 -0.06
C PHE A 32 15.26 2.75 0.73
N TYR A 33 15.26 3.51 1.82
CA TYR A 33 16.43 3.59 2.71
C TYR A 33 16.75 2.25 3.37
N ALA A 34 15.74 1.48 3.77
CA ALA A 34 15.95 0.14 4.30
C ALA A 34 16.67 -0.77 3.28
N ALA A 35 16.34 -0.66 1.99
CA ALA A 35 17.04 -1.38 0.92
C ALA A 35 18.51 -0.92 0.79
N ILE A 36 18.77 0.39 0.74
CA ILE A 36 20.15 0.92 0.62
C ILE A 36 21.00 0.50 1.82
N PHE A 37 20.50 0.68 3.04
CA PHE A 37 21.26 0.37 4.25
C PHE A 37 21.45 -1.12 4.48
N SER A 38 20.68 -1.97 3.79
CA SER A 38 20.80 -3.42 3.93
C SER A 38 22.17 -3.97 3.57
N VAL A 39 22.85 -3.34 2.61
CA VAL A 39 24.19 -3.74 2.16
C VAL A 39 25.24 -3.53 3.26
N TYR A 40 25.01 -2.57 4.17
CA TYR A 40 25.97 -2.19 5.21
C TYR A 40 25.70 -2.85 6.56
N MET A 41 24.47 -3.32 6.82
CA MET A 41 24.05 -3.83 8.13
C MET A 41 24.25 -5.34 8.34
N GLY A 42 24.64 -6.10 7.32
CA GLY A 42 24.82 -7.56 7.40
C GLY A 42 23.49 -8.32 7.62
N ASP A 43 23.57 -9.55 8.14
CA ASP A 43 22.37 -10.38 8.39
C ASP A 43 21.54 -9.82 9.55
N SER A 44 20.47 -9.10 9.21
CA SER A 44 19.56 -8.48 10.17
C SER A 44 18.14 -9.02 10.00
N ILE A 45 17.60 -9.58 11.10
CA ILE A 45 16.21 -10.04 11.17
C ILE A 45 15.23 -8.91 10.86
N ILE A 46 15.57 -7.67 11.24
CA ILE A 46 14.70 -6.50 11.06
C ILE A 46 14.52 -6.21 9.56
N LEU A 47 15.61 -6.30 8.80
CA LEU A 47 15.59 -6.11 7.35
C LEU A 47 14.78 -7.22 6.67
N LYS A 48 14.93 -8.47 7.12
CA LYS A 48 14.10 -9.59 6.64
C LYS A 48 12.62 -9.30 6.82
N ILE A 49 12.19 -8.84 8.00
CA ILE A 49 10.79 -8.49 8.28
C ILE A 49 10.29 -7.39 7.33
N ILE A 50 11.07 -6.33 7.11
CA ILE A 50 10.71 -5.25 6.18
C ILE A 50 10.56 -5.79 4.75
N GLY A 51 11.42 -6.72 4.34
CA GLY A 51 11.36 -7.40 3.04
C GLY A 51 10.13 -8.27 2.81
N TYR A 52 9.38 -8.62 3.87
CA TYR A 52 8.11 -9.34 3.78
C TYR A 52 6.88 -8.42 3.73
N ILE A 53 7.03 -7.12 3.99
CA ILE A 53 5.93 -6.17 3.93
C ILE A 53 5.58 -5.91 2.46
N PRO A 54 4.35 -6.19 1.99
CA PRO A 54 3.97 -6.14 0.57
C PRO A 54 4.24 -4.80 -0.12
N LEU A 55 4.17 -3.70 0.63
CA LEU A 55 4.44 -2.36 0.10
C LEU A 55 5.91 -2.15 -0.27
N PHE A 56 6.82 -2.78 0.49
CA PHE A 56 8.27 -2.63 0.36
C PHE A 56 8.92 -3.83 -0.33
N ALA A 57 8.28 -4.99 -0.32
CA ALA A 57 8.79 -6.22 -0.90
C ALA A 57 9.32 -6.07 -2.35
N PRO A 58 8.67 -5.35 -3.29
CA PRO A 58 9.16 -5.21 -4.66
C PRO A 58 10.54 -4.56 -4.77
N THR A 59 10.90 -3.69 -3.82
CA THR A 59 12.16 -2.95 -3.82
C THR A 59 13.17 -3.56 -2.84
N VAL A 60 12.71 -3.98 -1.67
CA VAL A 60 13.56 -4.45 -0.57
C VAL A 60 13.94 -5.93 -0.74
N ALA A 61 13.02 -6.82 -1.11
CA ALA A 61 13.31 -8.25 -1.24
C ALA A 61 14.41 -8.59 -2.27
N PRO A 62 14.43 -8.04 -3.51
CA PRO A 62 15.52 -8.32 -4.44
C PRO A 62 16.85 -7.77 -3.93
N THR A 63 16.84 -6.60 -3.29
CA THR A 63 18.05 -6.01 -2.71
C THR A 63 18.61 -6.87 -1.57
N LEU A 64 17.75 -7.40 -0.69
CA LEU A 64 18.16 -8.29 0.38
C LEU A 64 18.68 -9.64 -0.10
N TYR A 65 18.13 -10.15 -1.20
CA TYR A 65 18.66 -11.35 -1.86
C TYR A 65 20.07 -11.11 -2.41
N MET A 66 20.28 -9.98 -3.09
CA MET A 66 21.60 -9.60 -3.60
C MET A 66 22.62 -9.37 -2.49
N SER A 67 22.19 -8.80 -1.35
CA SER A 67 23.03 -8.61 -0.16
C SER A 67 23.31 -9.90 0.61
N GLY A 68 22.75 -11.04 0.20
CA GLY A 68 22.92 -12.34 0.88
C GLY A 68 22.16 -12.49 2.19
N VAL A 69 21.28 -11.53 2.53
CA VAL A 69 20.45 -11.56 3.75
C VAL A 69 19.27 -12.50 3.56
N MET A 70 18.62 -12.47 2.39
CA MET A 70 17.52 -13.39 2.06
C MET A 70 18.00 -14.55 1.18
N SER A 71 17.52 -15.75 1.48
CA SER A 71 17.67 -16.91 0.60
C SER A 71 16.63 -16.89 -0.53
N LEU A 72 16.79 -17.75 -1.54
CA LEU A 72 15.79 -17.89 -2.61
C LEU A 72 14.41 -18.30 -2.05
N ALA A 73 14.38 -19.12 -1.00
CA ALA A 73 13.14 -19.53 -0.33
C ALA A 73 12.43 -18.33 0.32
N ASP A 74 13.18 -17.45 0.98
CA ASP A 74 12.63 -16.23 1.60
C ASP A 74 12.00 -15.30 0.55
N VAL A 75 12.65 -15.15 -0.61
CA VAL A 75 12.13 -14.33 -1.72
C VAL A 75 10.82 -14.92 -2.25
N ILE A 76 10.73 -16.23 -2.41
CA ILE A 76 9.50 -16.91 -2.85
C ILE A 76 8.38 -16.68 -1.83
N ILE A 77 8.66 -16.80 -0.54
CA ILE A 77 7.68 -16.54 0.53
C ILE A 77 7.23 -15.08 0.50
N SER A 78 8.15 -14.13 0.35
CA SER A 78 7.82 -12.71 0.22
C SER A 78 6.93 -12.44 -1.00
N PHE A 79 7.22 -13.08 -2.12
CA PHE A 79 6.39 -12.99 -3.33
C PHE A 79 4.98 -13.55 -3.13
N LEU A 80 4.83 -14.68 -2.45
CA LEU A 80 3.52 -15.25 -2.11
C LEU A 80 2.73 -14.34 -1.17
N ILE A 81 3.37 -13.78 -0.14
CA ILE A 81 2.74 -12.81 0.77
C ILE A 81 2.30 -11.56 0.01
N LEU A 82 3.11 -11.08 -0.91
CA LEU A 82 2.79 -9.94 -1.76
C LEU A 82 1.57 -10.22 -2.65
N LEU A 83 1.50 -11.39 -3.28
CA LEU A 83 0.34 -11.80 -4.08
C LEU A 83 -0.92 -11.90 -3.22
N ALA A 84 -0.86 -12.60 -2.09
CA ALA A 84 -1.98 -12.76 -1.17
C ALA A 84 -2.50 -11.40 -0.68
N SER A 85 -1.59 -10.50 -0.31
CA SER A 85 -1.93 -9.15 0.15
C SER A 85 -2.53 -8.29 -0.96
N THR A 86 -2.02 -8.42 -2.19
CA THR A 86 -2.56 -7.71 -3.35
C THR A 86 -3.99 -8.14 -3.63
N VAL A 87 -4.28 -9.44 -3.61
CA VAL A 87 -5.63 -9.98 -3.79
C VAL A 87 -6.54 -9.54 -2.64
N GLY A 88 -6.07 -9.62 -1.39
CA GLY A 88 -6.84 -9.18 -0.22
C GLY A 88 -7.23 -7.70 -0.29
N ILE A 89 -6.27 -6.83 -0.61
CA ILE A 89 -6.50 -5.38 -0.77
C ILE A 89 -7.43 -5.11 -1.96
N TYR A 90 -7.28 -5.85 -3.06
CA TYR A 90 -8.15 -5.72 -4.23
C TYR A 90 -9.61 -5.96 -3.85
N TYR A 91 -9.93 -7.07 -3.18
CA TYR A 91 -11.30 -7.37 -2.76
C TYR A 91 -11.84 -6.33 -1.76
N LEU A 92 -10.99 -5.85 -0.85
CA LEU A 92 -11.39 -4.83 0.12
C LEU A 92 -11.72 -3.50 -0.54
N LEU A 93 -10.95 -3.08 -1.55
CA LEU A 93 -11.11 -1.80 -2.23
C LEU A 93 -12.08 -1.85 -3.41
N GLN A 94 -12.39 -3.02 -3.95
CA GLN A 94 -13.32 -3.20 -5.06
C GLN A 94 -14.69 -2.48 -4.86
N PRO A 95 -15.39 -2.58 -3.71
CA PRO A 95 -16.66 -1.86 -3.53
C PRO A 95 -16.46 -0.34 -3.48
N VAL A 96 -15.37 0.13 -2.88
CA VAL A 96 -15.02 1.56 -2.83
C VAL A 96 -14.73 2.08 -4.22
N TYR A 97 -13.92 1.37 -5.00
CA TYR A 97 -13.60 1.70 -6.39
C TYR A 97 -14.86 1.77 -7.26
N LYS A 98 -15.74 0.75 -7.17
CA LYS A 98 -17.04 0.74 -7.87
C LYS A 98 -17.92 1.92 -7.46
N ALA A 99 -18.00 2.24 -6.18
CA ALA A 99 -18.77 3.38 -5.69
C ALA A 99 -18.18 4.72 -6.13
N SER A 100 -16.86 4.81 -6.28
CA SER A 100 -16.15 6.02 -6.68
C SER A 100 -16.39 6.35 -8.15
N ILE A 101 -16.29 5.35 -9.04
CA ILE A 101 -16.51 5.54 -10.48
C ILE A 101 -17.99 5.73 -10.85
N LEU A 102 -18.92 5.20 -10.05
CA LEU A 102 -20.37 5.23 -10.32
C LEU A 102 -21.10 6.38 -9.61
N SER A 103 -20.41 7.13 -8.74
CA SER A 103 -20.99 8.28 -8.05
C SER A 103 -20.92 9.54 -8.90
N TYR A 104 -22.07 9.97 -9.43
CA TYR A 104 -22.29 11.33 -9.96
C TYR A 104 -22.46 12.40 -8.86
N ASP A 105 -22.18 12.06 -7.61
CA ASP A 105 -22.51 12.86 -6.43
C ASP A 105 -21.24 13.48 -5.85
N GLN A 106 -21.09 14.79 -6.10
CA GLN A 106 -19.95 15.67 -5.81
C GLN A 106 -19.77 15.99 -4.31
N SER A 107 -20.25 15.13 -3.39
CA SER A 107 -20.17 15.40 -1.96
C SER A 107 -18.90 14.84 -1.31
N SER A 108 -18.19 15.71 -0.57
CA SER A 108 -16.91 15.42 0.10
C SER A 108 -16.89 14.08 0.86
N PHE A 109 -15.78 13.34 0.69
CA PHE A 109 -15.51 12.01 1.24
C PHE A 109 -15.88 11.83 2.73
N PHE A 110 -15.55 12.82 3.57
CA PHE A 110 -15.87 12.80 5.01
C PHE A 110 -17.39 12.83 5.30
N LYS A 111 -18.16 13.54 4.48
CA LYS A 111 -19.63 13.61 4.63
C LYS A 111 -20.30 12.28 4.23
N ARG A 112 -19.70 11.52 3.31
CA ARG A 112 -20.21 10.21 2.89
C ARG A 112 -19.97 9.12 3.93
N ILE A 113 -18.75 9.05 4.50
CA ILE A 113 -18.43 8.10 5.58
C ILE A 113 -19.31 8.34 6.81
N THR A 114 -19.46 9.60 7.23
CA THR A 114 -20.29 9.96 8.39
C THR A 114 -21.77 9.70 8.15
N LYS A 115 -22.27 9.87 6.92
CA LYS A 115 -23.67 9.58 6.56
C LYS A 115 -23.97 8.08 6.53
N MET A 116 -23.03 7.26 6.05
CA MET A 116 -23.16 5.78 6.10
C MET A 116 -23.16 5.27 7.55
N PHE A 117 -22.28 5.80 8.40
CA PHE A 117 -22.26 5.43 9.83
C PHE A 117 -23.54 5.82 10.57
N LYS A 118 -24.10 7.01 10.28
CA LYS A 118 -25.38 7.45 10.87
C LYS A 118 -26.58 6.63 10.40
N ARG A 119 -26.56 6.10 9.17
CA ARG A 119 -27.66 5.26 8.64
C ARG A 119 -27.67 3.87 9.26
N SER A 120 -26.51 3.32 9.61
CA SER A 120 -26.39 2.02 10.28
C SER A 120 -26.91 1.99 11.72
N LYS A 121 -27.06 3.15 12.36
CA LYS A 121 -27.54 3.25 13.76
C LYS A 121 -29.05 3.52 13.86
N LYS A 122 -29.75 3.66 12.74
CA LYS A 122 -31.20 3.93 12.68
C LYS A 122 -32.04 2.71 12.26
N ASN A 123 -31.38 1.58 12.00
CA ASN A 123 -32.02 0.27 11.81
C ASN A 123 -31.58 -0.65 12.95
#